data_AF-A0AB40C3G3-F1
#
_entry.id   AF-A0AB40C3G3-F1
#
_cell.length_a   1.000
_cell.length_b   1.000
_cell.length_c   1.000
_cell.angle_alpha   90.00
_cell.angle_beta   90.00
_cell.angle_gamma   90.00
#
_symmetry.space_group_name_H-M   'P 1'
#
loop_
_entity.id
_entity.type
_entity.pdbx_description
1 polymer ?
#
loop_
_entity_poly.entity_id
_entity_poly.type
_entity_poly.pdbx_seq_one_letter_code
_entity_poly.pdbx_strand_id
1 'polypeptide(L)'
;MVSSFRSRNGFPTQNVLAVVDFDLNFTYVLAGWEESAHDSMVLRDALQRPNDLKVPQGKCFLVDAGYATRPGFIAPFRGVRYHLKEFGSHIHETPKELFNHRYSSAWTSVERAFGSLKSQYKILTSRPFFPYSTQVDLVIACCNLHNIIIRHGGDRLIPSEGEWEQEMRVHTSRRGQHEDVRE
;
A
#
# COMPACT_ATOMS: atom_id res chain seq x y z
N MET A 1 14.76 27.59 -5.46
CA MET A 1 13.61 27.08 -4.68
C MET A 1 13.15 25.80 -5.37
N VAL A 2 13.75 24.66 -4.99
CA VAL A 2 13.62 23.39 -5.72
C VAL A 2 12.29 22.73 -5.37
N SER A 3 11.53 22.37 -6.39
CA SER A 3 10.20 21.77 -6.34
C SER A 3 10.23 20.35 -5.77
N SER A 4 9.94 20.20 -4.47
CA SER A 4 9.97 18.89 -3.79
C SER A 4 8.73 18.00 -4.02
N PHE A 5 7.71 18.53 -4.71
CA PHE A 5 6.42 17.86 -4.95
C PHE A 5 6.16 17.64 -6.45
N ARG A 6 7.11 17.06 -7.19
CA ARG A 6 6.91 16.72 -8.60
C ARG A 6 7.42 15.32 -8.90
N SER A 7 6.51 14.46 -9.35
CA SER A 7 6.85 13.20 -10.03
C SER A 7 7.64 13.45 -11.32
N ARG A 8 8.26 12.40 -11.87
CA ARG A 8 8.90 12.42 -13.21
C ARG A 8 7.95 12.88 -14.33
N ASN A 9 6.64 12.85 -14.08
CA ASN A 9 5.59 13.28 -15.01
C ASN A 9 5.09 14.72 -14.75
N GLY A 10 5.69 15.45 -13.80
CA GLY A 10 5.39 16.86 -13.54
C GLY A 10 4.14 17.13 -12.69
N PHE A 11 3.50 16.09 -12.14
CA PHE A 11 2.32 16.20 -11.28
C PHE A 11 2.70 16.19 -9.79
N PRO A 12 1.96 16.92 -8.93
CA PRO A 12 2.12 16.83 -7.48
C PRO A 12 1.63 15.48 -6.99
N THR A 13 2.58 14.73 -6.44
CA THR A 13 2.48 13.39 -5.89
C THR A 13 2.80 13.51 -4.40
N GLN A 14 1.99 12.88 -3.56
CA GLN A 14 2.22 12.82 -2.11
C GLN A 14 2.47 11.36 -1.71
N ASN A 15 3.45 11.16 -0.83
CA ASN A 15 3.69 9.87 -0.19
C ASN A 15 2.68 9.72 0.97
N VAL A 16 2.04 8.55 1.03
CA VAL A 16 1.06 8.17 2.04
C VAL A 16 1.54 6.88 2.71
N LEU A 17 1.86 6.95 3.99
CA LEU A 17 2.09 5.76 4.81
C LEU A 17 0.77 5.36 5.45
N ALA A 18 0.33 4.13 5.20
CA ALA A 18 -0.88 3.60 5.80
C ALA A 18 -0.67 2.19 6.35
N VAL A 19 -1.45 1.86 7.37
CA VAL A 19 -1.56 0.50 7.90
C VAL A 19 -2.96 0.00 7.63
N VAL A 20 -3.04 -1.21 7.12
CA VAL A 20 -4.28 -1.88 6.72
C VAL A 20 -4.39 -3.20 7.48
N ASP A 21 -5.57 -3.51 8.01
CA ASP A 21 -5.86 -4.81 8.60
C ASP A 21 -6.40 -5.82 7.57
N PHE A 22 -6.55 -7.09 7.96
CA PHE A 22 -7.04 -8.12 7.04
C PHE A 22 -8.49 -7.93 6.59
N ASP A 23 -9.25 -7.10 7.31
CA ASP A 23 -10.61 -6.69 6.95
C ASP A 23 -10.63 -5.47 6.01
N LEU A 24 -9.45 -5.09 5.47
CA LEU A 24 -9.24 -3.98 4.54
C LEU A 24 -9.48 -2.59 5.15
N ASN A 25 -9.54 -2.46 6.47
CA ASN A 25 -9.66 -1.16 7.12
C ASN A 25 -8.29 -0.48 7.22
N PHE A 26 -8.26 0.82 6.95
CA PHE A 26 -7.11 1.67 7.24
C PHE A 26 -7.07 1.98 8.74
N THR A 27 -6.18 1.31 9.49
CA THR A 27 -6.05 1.50 10.95
C THR A 27 -5.10 2.64 11.31
N TYR A 28 -4.28 3.08 10.35
CA TYR A 28 -3.40 4.24 10.48
C TYR A 28 -3.21 4.87 9.11
N VAL A 29 -3.24 6.20 9.03
CA VAL A 29 -2.96 6.95 7.80
C VAL A 29 -2.13 8.17 8.14
N LEU A 30 -1.03 8.30 7.43
CA LEU A 30 -0.18 9.48 7.39
C LEU A 30 -0.06 9.91 5.93
N ALA A 31 -0.64 11.06 5.61
CA ALA A 31 -0.55 11.66 4.29
C ALA A 31 0.30 12.95 4.32
N GLY A 32 0.61 13.48 3.15
CA GLY A 32 1.26 14.79 3.01
C GLY A 32 2.79 14.79 3.01
N TRP A 33 3.44 13.64 2.89
CA TRP A 33 4.89 13.58 2.68
C TRP A 33 5.25 13.85 1.22
N GLU A 34 6.41 14.48 1.01
CA GLU A 34 7.00 14.64 -0.32
C GLU A 34 7.28 13.27 -0.95
N GLU A 35 7.08 13.11 -2.26
CA GLU A 35 7.39 11.85 -2.96
C GLU A 35 8.88 11.48 -2.86
N SER A 36 9.76 12.47 -2.74
CA SER A 36 11.20 12.28 -2.56
C SER A 36 11.59 11.82 -1.15
N ALA A 37 10.65 11.86 -0.20
CA ALA A 37 10.93 11.47 1.18
C ALA A 37 11.21 9.97 1.24
N HIS A 38 12.33 9.63 1.87
CA HIS A 38 12.71 8.23 2.05
C HIS A 38 11.72 7.54 3.00
N ASP A 39 11.24 6.36 2.64
CA ASP A 39 10.27 5.57 3.42
C ASP A 39 10.65 5.40 4.89
N SER A 40 11.95 5.19 5.18
CA SER A 40 12.43 5.09 6.56
C SER A 40 12.26 6.38 7.36
N MET A 41 12.28 7.55 6.70
CA MET A 41 12.05 8.85 7.32
C MET A 41 10.57 9.01 7.65
N VAL A 42 9.69 8.68 6.69
CA VAL A 42 8.23 8.72 6.86
C VAL A 42 7.80 7.80 8.01
N LEU A 43 8.35 6.58 8.06
CA LEU A 43 8.07 5.63 9.14
C LEU A 43 8.67 6.07 10.49
N ARG A 44 9.87 6.68 10.51
CA ARG A 44 10.42 7.22 11.76
C ARG A 44 9.51 8.30 12.33
N ASP A 45 9.03 9.22 11.49
CA ASP A 45 8.13 10.27 11.94
C ASP A 45 6.79 9.69 12.43
N ALA A 46 6.27 8.66 11.75
CA ALA A 46 5.08 7.94 12.18
C ALA A 46 5.20 7.35 13.59
N LEU A 47 6.39 6.92 14.00
CA LEU A 47 6.62 6.37 15.34
C LEU A 47 6.85 7.42 16.43
N GLN A 48 7.22 8.65 16.07
CA GLN A 48 7.68 9.66 17.04
C GLN A 48 6.66 10.77 17.29
N ARG A 49 5.65 10.89 16.44
CA ARG A 49 4.63 11.94 16.54
C ARG A 49 3.62 11.69 17.67
N PRO A 50 2.89 12.72 18.14
CA PRO A 50 1.91 12.58 19.23
C PRO A 50 0.81 11.53 18.96
N ASN A 51 0.38 11.41 17.70
CA ASN A 51 -0.53 10.35 17.23
C ASN A 51 0.30 9.25 16.55
N ASP A 52 1.15 8.60 17.34
CA ASP A 52 2.13 7.62 16.89
C ASP A 52 1.48 6.37 16.31
N LEU A 53 2.15 5.78 15.33
CA LEU A 53 1.89 4.42 14.89
C LEU A 53 2.35 3.45 15.99
N LYS A 54 1.39 2.83 16.68
CA LYS A 54 1.67 1.84 17.72
C LYS A 54 1.65 0.43 17.15
N VAL A 55 2.74 -0.30 17.38
CA VAL A 55 2.76 -1.75 17.14
C VAL A 55 1.97 -2.42 18.25
N PRO A 56 0.88 -3.17 17.96
CA PRO A 56 0.12 -3.85 18.99
C PRO A 56 0.98 -4.91 19.71
N GLN A 57 0.76 -5.09 21.01
CA GLN A 57 1.51 -6.06 21.81
C GLN A 57 1.37 -7.48 21.23
N GLY A 58 2.51 -8.16 21.08
CA GLY A 58 2.56 -9.52 20.52
C GLY A 58 2.28 -9.61 19.02
N LYS A 59 2.18 -8.48 18.31
CA LYS A 59 1.97 -8.42 16.86
C LYS A 59 3.12 -7.71 16.15
N CYS A 60 3.12 -7.79 14.83
CA CYS A 60 4.05 -7.11 13.94
C CYS A 60 3.32 -6.64 12.69
N PHE A 61 3.85 -5.60 12.05
CA PHE A 61 3.43 -5.17 10.72
C PHE A 61 4.31 -5.83 9.66
N LEU A 62 3.68 -6.28 8.58
CA LEU A 62 4.36 -6.57 7.32
C LEU A 62 4.61 -5.23 6.62
N VAL A 63 5.84 -5.00 6.14
CA VAL A 63 6.27 -3.76 5.49
C VAL A 63 6.86 -4.00 4.10
N ASP A 64 6.81 -2.99 3.23
CA ASP A 64 7.39 -3.15 1.90
C ASP A 64 8.89 -3.55 1.94
N ALA A 65 9.38 -4.20 0.87
CA ALA A 65 10.77 -4.64 0.76
C ALA A 65 11.81 -3.50 0.91
N GLY A 66 11.41 -2.24 0.67
CA GLY A 66 12.20 -1.04 0.92
C GLY A 66 12.52 -0.80 2.40
N TYR A 67 11.70 -1.32 3.32
CA TYR A 67 11.90 -1.16 4.76
C TYR A 67 12.90 -2.17 5.34
N ALA A 68 13.48 -1.80 6.49
CA ALA A 68 14.34 -2.68 7.26
C ALA A 68 13.52 -3.50 8.27
N THR A 69 13.76 -4.82 8.33
CA THR A 69 13.23 -5.68 9.39
C THR A 69 13.78 -5.25 10.75
N ARG A 70 12.89 -5.01 11.70
CA ARG A 70 13.20 -4.58 13.08
C ARG A 70 12.05 -4.99 14.02
N PRO A 71 12.20 -4.92 15.36
CA PRO A 71 11.11 -5.26 16.27
C PRO A 71 9.80 -4.56 15.89
N GLY A 72 8.74 -5.35 15.70
CA GLY A 72 7.42 -4.86 15.28
C GLY A 72 7.20 -4.66 13.77
N PHE A 73 8.24 -4.78 12.94
CA PHE A 73 8.17 -4.58 11.48
C PHE A 73 8.97 -5.64 10.74
N ILE A 74 8.30 -6.42 9.88
CA ILE A 74 8.91 -7.54 9.17
C ILE A 74 8.86 -7.27 7.66
N ALA A 75 10.02 -7.23 7.01
CA ALA A 75 10.15 -7.14 5.56
C ALA A 75 10.37 -8.54 4.95
N PRO A 76 10.05 -8.75 3.65
CA PRO A 76 10.35 -10.00 2.97
C PRO A 76 11.86 -10.26 2.86
N PHE A 77 12.25 -11.52 2.67
CA PHE A 77 13.64 -11.87 2.37
C PHE A 77 14.03 -11.31 1.00
N ARG A 78 15.08 -10.48 0.96
CA ARG A 78 15.64 -9.93 -0.27
C ARG A 78 16.43 -11.01 -1.04
N GLY A 79 16.43 -10.92 -2.38
CA GLY A 79 17.16 -11.84 -3.24
C GLY A 79 16.57 -13.26 -3.31
N VAL A 80 15.32 -13.41 -2.88
CA VAL A 80 14.54 -14.66 -2.92
C VAL A 80 13.23 -14.34 -3.65
N ARG A 81 12.66 -15.31 -4.39
CA ARG A 81 11.38 -15.14 -5.10
C ARG A 81 10.33 -14.53 -4.16
N TYR A 82 9.59 -13.55 -4.67
CA TYR A 82 8.72 -12.68 -3.88
C TYR A 82 7.33 -12.54 -4.48
N HIS A 83 7.22 -12.38 -5.81
CA HIS A 83 5.93 -12.15 -6.44
C HIS A 83 5.14 -13.46 -6.60
N LEU A 84 3.85 -13.46 -6.26
CA LEU A 84 2.96 -14.63 -6.44
C LEU A 84 3.04 -15.27 -7.84
N LYS A 85 3.30 -14.46 -8.87
CA LYS A 85 3.47 -14.90 -10.27
C LYS A 85 4.71 -15.77 -10.50
N GLU A 86 5.72 -15.66 -9.66
CA GLU A 86 6.99 -16.41 -9.75
C GLU A 86 6.87 -17.84 -9.21
N PHE A 87 5.80 -18.15 -8.48
CA PHE A 87 5.65 -19.44 -7.79
C PHE A 87 4.99 -20.53 -8.64
N GLY A 88 4.26 -20.18 -9.72
CA GLY A 88 3.78 -21.13 -10.74
C GLY A 88 3.30 -22.49 -10.20
N SER A 89 3.72 -23.59 -10.84
CA SER A 89 3.51 -24.97 -10.37
C SER A 89 4.69 -25.54 -9.58
N HIS A 90 5.69 -24.72 -9.24
CA HIS A 90 6.94 -25.18 -8.65
C HIS A 90 6.87 -25.17 -7.11
N ILE A 91 7.29 -26.28 -6.50
CA ILE A 91 7.32 -26.48 -5.05
C ILE A 91 8.37 -25.53 -4.44
N HIS A 92 8.04 -24.87 -3.33
CA HIS A 92 8.98 -24.03 -2.60
C HIS A 92 10.26 -24.81 -2.26
N GLU A 93 11.41 -24.32 -2.72
CA GLU A 93 12.69 -25.01 -2.57
C GLU A 93 13.34 -24.68 -1.23
N THR A 94 12.96 -23.55 -0.60
CA THR A 94 13.55 -23.09 0.65
C THR A 94 12.54 -22.56 1.67
N PRO A 95 12.86 -22.58 2.98
CA PRO A 95 12.04 -21.92 4.00
C PRO A 95 11.85 -20.41 3.77
N LYS A 96 12.82 -19.74 3.12
CA LYS A 96 12.73 -18.32 2.78
C LYS A 96 11.71 -18.05 1.67
N GLU A 97 11.65 -18.95 0.68
CA GLU A 97 10.64 -18.88 -0.38
C GLU A 97 9.24 -19.13 0.16
N LEU A 98 9.07 -20.11 1.05
CA LEU A 98 7.78 -20.34 1.72
C LEU A 98 7.35 -19.12 2.55
N PHE A 99 8.31 -18.49 3.26
CA PHE A 99 8.04 -17.25 3.99
C PHE A 99 7.59 -16.14 3.04
N ASN A 100 8.35 -15.84 1.98
CA ASN A 100 8.01 -14.79 1.02
C ASN A 100 6.70 -15.06 0.29
N HIS A 101 6.36 -16.31 -0.01
CA HIS A 101 5.06 -16.67 -0.58
C HIS A 101 3.92 -16.28 0.37
N ARG A 102 3.98 -16.73 1.63
CA ARG A 102 2.98 -16.37 2.65
C ARG A 102 2.92 -14.87 2.90
N TYR A 103 4.08 -14.23 2.85
CA TYR A 103 4.23 -12.78 2.95
C TYR A 103 3.47 -12.08 1.84
N SER A 104 3.68 -12.49 0.58
CA SER A 104 3.02 -11.90 -0.59
C SER A 104 1.52 -12.15 -0.58
N SER A 105 1.05 -13.34 -0.16
CA SER A 105 -0.37 -13.60 0.06
C SER A 105 -0.99 -12.66 1.10
N ALA A 106 -0.31 -12.41 2.22
CA ALA A 106 -0.80 -11.46 3.23
C ALA A 106 -0.75 -10.01 2.73
N TRP A 107 0.25 -9.66 1.92
CA TRP A 107 0.39 -8.33 1.32
C TRP A 107 -0.76 -7.97 0.38
N THR A 108 -1.43 -8.96 -0.22
CA THR A 108 -2.61 -8.76 -1.07
C THR A 108 -3.71 -7.95 -0.37
N SER A 109 -3.85 -8.02 0.97
CA SER A 109 -4.79 -7.18 1.71
C SER A 109 -4.49 -5.67 1.57
N VAL A 110 -3.21 -5.29 1.57
CA VAL A 110 -2.78 -3.90 1.40
C VAL A 110 -3.13 -3.42 -0.02
N GLU A 111 -2.75 -4.21 -1.03
CA GLU A 111 -3.05 -3.89 -2.44
C GLU A 111 -4.55 -3.75 -2.68
N ARG A 112 -5.35 -4.68 -2.15
CA ARG A 112 -6.82 -4.68 -2.25
C ARG A 112 -7.44 -3.46 -1.60
N ALA A 113 -6.98 -3.07 -0.41
CA ALA A 113 -7.51 -1.89 0.28
C ALA A 113 -7.22 -0.61 -0.52
N PHE A 114 -5.98 -0.41 -0.97
CA PHE A 114 -5.62 0.75 -1.80
C PHE A 114 -6.30 0.75 -3.16
N GLY A 115 -6.43 -0.42 -3.79
CA GLY A 115 -7.15 -0.60 -5.04
C GLY A 115 -8.61 -0.21 -4.93
N SER A 116 -9.29 -0.71 -3.90
CA SER A 116 -10.69 -0.38 -3.59
C SER A 116 -10.85 1.12 -3.32
N LEU A 117 -9.97 1.70 -2.50
CA LEU A 117 -9.98 3.14 -2.18
C LEU A 117 -9.85 3.99 -3.45
N LYS A 118 -8.89 3.67 -4.33
CA LYS A 118 -8.68 4.39 -5.61
C LYS A 118 -9.81 4.14 -6.62
N SER A 119 -10.43 2.95 -6.58
CA SER A 119 -11.57 2.63 -7.42
C SER A 119 -12.78 3.48 -7.05
N GLN A 120 -13.07 3.54 -5.75
CA GLN A 120 -14.20 4.25 -5.16
C GLN A 120 -14.05 5.77 -5.24
N TYR A 121 -12.87 6.29 -4.92
CA TYR A 121 -12.62 7.72 -4.84
C TYR A 121 -11.70 8.18 -5.97
N LYS A 122 -12.26 8.36 -7.17
CA LYS A 122 -11.51 8.84 -8.35
C LYS A 122 -10.82 10.19 -8.13
N ILE A 123 -11.29 10.99 -7.18
CA ILE A 123 -10.64 12.24 -6.74
C ILE A 123 -9.18 12.03 -6.29
N LEU A 124 -8.83 10.84 -5.78
CA LEU A 124 -7.46 10.48 -5.38
C LEU A 124 -6.55 10.15 -6.56
N THR A 125 -7.13 9.82 -7.72
CA THR A 125 -6.41 9.43 -8.94
C THR A 125 -6.46 10.49 -10.03
N SER A 126 -7.34 11.48 -9.87
CA SER A 126 -7.54 12.57 -10.82
C SER A 126 -6.55 13.69 -10.57
N ARG A 127 -6.26 14.51 -11.59
CA ARG A 127 -5.43 15.71 -11.41
C ARG A 127 -6.06 16.60 -10.34
N PRO A 128 -5.33 16.96 -9.27
CA PRO A 128 -5.90 17.73 -8.19
C PRO A 128 -6.12 19.18 -8.62
N PHE A 129 -7.30 19.71 -8.30
CA PHE A 129 -7.66 21.13 -8.45
C PHE A 129 -7.57 21.90 -7.12
N PHE A 130 -7.23 21.19 -6.03
CA PHE A 130 -7.24 21.71 -4.68
C PHE A 130 -5.84 22.12 -4.20
N PRO A 131 -5.73 23.07 -3.25
CA PRO A 131 -4.49 23.32 -2.51
C PRO A 131 -3.94 22.04 -1.88
N TYR A 132 -2.62 21.98 -1.71
CA TYR A 132 -1.95 20.76 -1.21
C TYR A 132 -2.47 20.30 0.15
N SER A 133 -2.65 21.22 1.11
CA SER A 133 -3.24 20.90 2.42
C SER A 133 -4.60 20.20 2.30
N THR A 134 -5.46 20.71 1.41
CA THR A 134 -6.75 20.08 1.12
C THR A 134 -6.59 18.70 0.48
N GLN A 135 -5.57 18.47 -0.36
CA GLN A 135 -5.32 17.14 -0.91
C GLN A 135 -4.90 16.13 0.17
N VAL A 136 -4.16 16.56 1.19
CA VAL A 136 -3.81 15.72 2.35
C VAL A 136 -5.08 15.35 3.13
N ASP A 137 -5.93 16.33 3.41
CA ASP A 137 -7.21 16.10 4.11
C ASP A 137 -8.13 15.17 3.32
N LEU A 138 -8.14 15.28 1.99
CA LEU A 138 -8.92 14.39 1.12
C LEU A 138 -8.49 12.92 1.23
N VAL A 139 -7.18 12.63 1.31
CA VAL A 139 -6.69 11.26 1.51
C VAL A 139 -7.24 10.70 2.82
N ILE A 140 -7.08 11.45 3.91
CA ILE A 140 -7.52 11.04 5.25
C ILE A 140 -9.04 10.85 5.27
N ALA A 141 -9.80 11.78 4.68
CA ALA A 141 -11.26 11.69 4.59
C ALA A 141 -11.71 10.45 3.81
N CYS A 142 -11.09 10.16 2.65
CA CYS A 142 -11.42 8.98 1.85
C CYS A 142 -11.15 7.68 2.62
N CYS A 143 -10.02 7.57 3.32
CA CYS A 143 -9.73 6.38 4.15
C CYS A 143 -10.76 6.19 5.28
N ASN A 144 -11.21 7.28 5.92
CA ASN A 144 -12.25 7.20 6.95
C ASN A 144 -13.61 6.78 6.37
N LEU A 145 -14.01 7.34 5.22
CA LEU A 145 -15.26 6.97 4.55
C LEU A 145 -15.21 5.51 4.09
N HIS A 146 -14.10 5.05 3.53
CA HIS A 146 -13.86 3.64 3.18
C HIS A 146 -14.06 2.71 4.39
N ASN A 147 -13.49 3.06 5.55
CA ASN A 147 -13.67 2.28 6.78
C ASN A 147 -15.13 2.24 7.26
N ILE A 148 -15.86 3.36 7.16
CA ILE A 148 -17.29 3.41 7.52
C ILE A 148 -18.08 2.45 6.63
N ILE A 149 -17.80 2.46 5.34
CA ILE A 149 -18.45 1.60 4.35
C ILE A 149 -18.20 0.12 4.63
N ILE A 150 -16.95 -0.26 4.91
CA ILE A 150 -16.57 -1.63 5.32
C ILE A 150 -17.34 -2.06 6.58
N ARG A 151 -17.34 -1.23 7.62
CA ARG A 151 -17.89 -1.58 8.94
C ARG A 151 -19.41 -1.67 8.97
N HIS A 152 -20.09 -0.90 8.13
CA HIS A 152 -21.56 -0.86 8.08
C HIS A 152 -22.15 -1.74 6.97
N GLY A 153 -21.36 -2.66 6.41
CA GLY A 153 -21.87 -3.80 5.65
C GLY A 153 -22.38 -3.47 4.25
N GLY A 154 -21.82 -2.45 3.60
CA GLY A 154 -22.28 -2.06 2.28
C GLY A 154 -21.15 -1.66 1.35
N ASP A 155 -20.52 -2.61 0.66
CA ASP A 155 -20.12 -2.29 -0.70
C ASP A 155 -20.10 -3.47 -1.68
N ARG A 156 -20.77 -3.30 -2.82
CA ARG A 156 -20.60 -4.11 -4.03
C ARG A 156 -19.32 -3.73 -4.78
N LEU A 157 -18.64 -2.66 -4.37
CA LEU A 157 -17.48 -2.07 -5.05
C LEU A 157 -16.13 -2.54 -4.50
N ILE A 158 -16.09 -3.25 -3.37
CA ILE A 158 -14.87 -3.89 -2.88
C ILE A 158 -14.82 -5.30 -3.46
N PRO A 159 -13.94 -5.57 -4.44
CA PRO A 159 -13.85 -6.90 -5.01
C PRO A 159 -13.43 -7.92 -3.95
N SER A 160 -14.05 -9.09 -4.02
CA SER A 160 -13.58 -10.27 -3.33
C SER A 160 -12.13 -10.59 -3.72
N GLU A 161 -11.44 -11.38 -2.91
CA GLU A 161 -10.05 -11.76 -3.19
C GLU A 161 -9.91 -12.42 -4.57
N GLY A 162 -10.85 -13.30 -4.94
CA GLY A 162 -10.86 -13.94 -6.26
C GLY A 162 -11.13 -12.99 -7.43
N GLU A 163 -11.98 -11.97 -7.25
CA GLU A 163 -12.23 -10.95 -8.27
C GLU A 163 -11.00 -10.05 -8.44
N TRP A 164 -10.35 -9.66 -7.33
CA TRP A 164 -9.12 -8.87 -7.35
C TRP A 164 -7.99 -9.60 -8.08
N GLU A 165 -7.79 -10.89 -7.80
CA GLU A 165 -6.79 -11.70 -8.48
C GLU A 165 -7.03 -11.78 -10.00
N GLN A 166 -8.29 -11.88 -10.43
CA GLN A 166 -8.65 -11.86 -11.85
C GLN A 166 -8.36 -10.51 -12.49
N GLU A 167 -8.74 -9.41 -11.85
CA GLU A 167 -8.46 -8.04 -12.33
C GLU A 167 -6.96 -7.80 -12.48
N MET A 168 -6.17 -8.20 -11.48
CA MET A 168 -4.71 -8.07 -11.49
C MET A 168 -4.07 -8.91 -12.60
N ARG A 169 -4.58 -10.12 -12.87
CA ARG A 169 -4.14 -10.94 -14.02
C ARG A 169 -4.42 -10.24 -15.35
N VAL A 170 -5.60 -9.64 -15.52
CA VAL A 170 -5.99 -8.90 -16.74
C VAL A 170 -5.15 -7.64 -16.92
N HIS A 171 -4.93 -6.85 -15.87
CA HIS A 171 -4.10 -5.65 -15.92
C HIS A 171 -2.63 -5.95 -16.23
N THR A 172 -2.08 -7.03 -15.69
CA THR A 172 -0.70 -7.46 -15.98
C THR A 172 -0.54 -7.91 -17.43
N SER A 173 -1.54 -8.62 -17.99
CA SER A 173 -1.53 -9.02 -19.40
C SER A 173 -1.56 -7.82 -20.36
N ARG A 174 -2.10 -6.67 -19.92
CA ARG A 174 -2.06 -5.41 -20.67
C ARG A 174 -0.77 -4.62 -20.44
N ARG A 175 -0.17 -4.69 -19.24
CA ARG A 175 1.10 -4.04 -18.89
C ARG A 175 2.34 -4.74 -19.48
N GLY A 176 2.25 -6.02 -19.86
CA GLY A 176 3.32 -6.73 -20.58
C GLY A 176 3.71 -6.14 -21.94
N GLN A 177 3.04 -5.07 -22.39
CA GLN A 177 3.39 -4.30 -23.59
C GLN A 177 4.08 -2.95 -23.27
N HIS A 178 4.25 -2.56 -22.01
CA HIS A 178 4.98 -1.34 -21.63
C HIS A 178 5.64 -1.49 -20.24
N GLU A 179 6.96 -1.51 -20.27
CA GLU A 179 7.98 -1.82 -19.25
C GLU A 179 7.78 -1.42 -17.76
N ASP A 180 8.41 -2.26 -16.92
CA ASP A 180 9.08 -2.03 -15.62
C ASP A 180 8.90 -0.66 -14.95
N VAL A 181 8.15 -0.63 -13.84
CA VAL A 181 8.24 0.42 -12.82
C VAL A 181 8.14 -0.23 -11.45
N ARG A 182 9.21 -0.05 -10.66
CA ARG A 182 9.31 -0.38 -9.23
C ARG A 182 8.26 0.39 -8.44
N GLU A 183 7.50 -0.34 -7.63
CA GLU A 183 6.67 0.19 -6.54
C GLU A 183 7.53 0.44 -5.29
#